data_AF-A0A2Z4J2D2-F1
#
_entry.id   AF-A0A2Z4J2D2-F1
#
_cell.length_a   1.000
_cell.length_b   1.000
_cell.length_c   1.000
_cell.angle_alpha   90.00
_cell.angle_beta   90.00
_cell.angle_gamma   90.00
#
_symmetry.space_group_name_H-M   'P 1'
#
loop_
_entity.id
_entity.type
_entity.pdbx_description
1 polymer ?
#
loop_
_entity_poly.entity_id
_entity_poly.type
_entity_poly.pdbx_seq_one_letter_code
_entity_poly.pdbx_strand_id
1 'polypeptide(L)'
;MHRTPRELRLAAALVEASDTLADDFDTGRQLRRLADHCVELLAARAAGVMVIDDGRAVTLTGSGPEQEPALDLLRAQADGGPCWDCYASGQALAPVSVGAAHAAGRWPEFTERALRHGVGSAFAVPLRGHGRTLGALAVFRSGPAGHPRPDAVPDVRVAQVLADGTALGLGNHDRYARCRTRAGQLQEALSSRVRIEQAKGMLAERWNTDVDAAFAALRQYARRHRLPLDRVARAVVERAVDL
;
A
#
# COMPACT_ATOMS: atom_id res chain seq x y z
N MET A 1 -21.00 -30.30 -6.38
CA MET A 1 -20.17 -29.10 -6.16
C MET A 1 -21.10 -27.89 -5.99
N HIS A 2 -21.36 -27.46 -4.77
CA HIS A 2 -22.17 -26.26 -4.52
C HIS A 2 -21.33 -25.03 -4.86
N ARG A 3 -21.74 -24.31 -5.91
CA ARG A 3 -21.10 -23.06 -6.33
C ARG A 3 -21.39 -22.01 -5.26
N THR A 4 -20.36 -21.53 -4.56
CA THR A 4 -20.50 -20.48 -3.55
C THR A 4 -21.18 -19.24 -4.18
N PRO A 5 -22.31 -18.76 -3.61
CA PRO A 5 -22.99 -17.55 -4.05
C PRO A 5 -22.03 -16.36 -4.24
N ARG A 6 -22.31 -15.51 -5.23
CA ARG A 6 -21.49 -14.30 -5.51
C ARG A 6 -21.34 -13.41 -4.27
N GLU A 7 -22.39 -13.31 -3.47
CA GLU A 7 -22.42 -12.54 -2.22
C GLU A 7 -21.41 -13.06 -1.19
N LEU A 8 -21.31 -14.39 -1.03
CA LEU A 8 -20.34 -15.00 -0.12
C LEU A 8 -18.90 -14.84 -0.59
N ARG A 9 -18.67 -14.86 -1.91
CA ARG A 9 -17.34 -14.55 -2.48
C ARG A 9 -16.96 -13.08 -2.31
N LEU A 10 -17.92 -12.17 -2.49
CA LEU A 10 -17.71 -10.74 -2.22
C LEU A 10 -17.42 -10.49 -0.73
N ALA A 11 -18.16 -11.13 0.17
CA ALA A 11 -17.91 -11.04 1.61
C ALA A 11 -16.53 -11.58 1.98
N ALA A 12 -16.12 -12.73 1.43
CA ALA A 12 -14.77 -13.28 1.63
C ALA A 12 -13.69 -12.32 1.14
N ALA A 13 -13.84 -11.78 -0.08
CA ALA A 13 -12.91 -10.80 -0.64
C ALA A 13 -12.79 -9.53 0.22
N LEU A 14 -13.89 -9.06 0.83
CA LEU A 14 -13.87 -7.91 1.75
C LEU A 14 -13.21 -8.22 3.09
N VAL A 15 -13.40 -9.42 3.62
CA VAL A 15 -12.70 -9.87 4.84
C VAL A 15 -11.19 -9.94 4.57
N GLU A 16 -10.79 -10.56 3.47
CA GLU A 16 -9.37 -10.61 3.05
C GLU A 16 -8.80 -9.21 2.79
N ALA A 17 -9.57 -8.31 2.19
CA ALA A 17 -9.17 -6.92 1.97
C ALA A 17 -8.86 -6.19 3.29
N SER A 18 -9.51 -6.61 4.39
CA SER A 18 -9.39 -6.00 5.72
C SER A 18 -8.28 -6.63 6.56
N ASP A 19 -7.87 -7.88 6.28
CA ASP A 19 -6.81 -8.59 6.99
C ASP A 19 -5.41 -8.08 6.62
N THR A 20 -5.09 -6.91 7.16
CA THR A 20 -3.91 -6.11 6.77
C THR A 20 -2.91 -5.92 7.91
N LEU A 21 -3.17 -6.55 9.06
CA LEU A 21 -2.37 -6.46 10.27
C LEU A 21 -1.47 -7.70 10.50
N ALA A 22 -1.46 -8.63 9.55
CA ALA A 22 -0.54 -9.76 9.57
C ALA A 22 0.92 -9.30 9.44
N ASP A 23 1.84 -9.96 10.14
CA ASP A 23 3.27 -9.60 10.12
C ASP A 23 3.93 -9.80 8.74
N ASP A 24 3.31 -10.58 7.84
CA ASP A 24 3.76 -10.84 6.47
C ASP A 24 3.00 -10.03 5.40
N PHE A 25 2.36 -8.92 5.79
CA PHE A 25 1.61 -8.08 4.87
C PHE A 25 2.48 -7.57 3.71
N ASP A 26 2.02 -7.83 2.48
CA ASP A 26 2.66 -7.37 1.26
C ASP A 26 1.65 -6.59 0.41
N THR A 27 1.95 -5.31 0.16
CA THR A 27 1.07 -4.42 -0.60
C THR A 27 0.83 -4.94 -2.02
N GLY A 28 1.87 -5.44 -2.69
CA GLY A 28 1.75 -5.95 -4.07
C GLY A 28 0.84 -7.18 -4.15
N ARG A 29 0.95 -8.10 -3.18
CA ARG A 29 0.09 -9.27 -3.02
C ARG A 29 -1.35 -8.87 -2.78
N GLN A 30 -1.60 -7.88 -1.93
CA GLN A 30 -2.96 -7.41 -1.65
C GLN A 30 -3.61 -6.78 -2.89
N LEU A 31 -2.88 -5.95 -3.62
CA LEU A 31 -3.36 -5.34 -4.87
C LEU A 31 -3.60 -6.40 -5.95
N ARG A 32 -2.77 -7.44 -6.02
CA ARG A 32 -2.97 -8.57 -6.94
C ARG A 32 -4.24 -9.35 -6.60
N ARG A 33 -4.48 -9.65 -5.32
CA ARG A 33 -5.72 -10.29 -4.86
C ARG A 33 -6.95 -9.46 -5.23
N LEU A 34 -6.89 -8.13 -5.08
CA LEU A 34 -7.96 -7.24 -5.54
C LEU A 34 -8.25 -7.43 -7.04
N ALA A 35 -7.21 -7.48 -7.87
CA ALA A 35 -7.36 -7.73 -9.30
C ALA A 35 -7.93 -9.13 -9.58
N ASP A 36 -7.46 -10.18 -8.89
CA ASP A 36 -7.97 -11.55 -9.00
C ASP A 36 -9.47 -11.63 -8.67
N HIS A 37 -9.88 -11.04 -7.54
CA HIS A 37 -11.29 -10.97 -7.13
C HIS A 37 -12.15 -10.26 -8.18
N CYS A 38 -11.63 -9.21 -8.83
CA CYS A 38 -12.35 -8.52 -9.90
C CYS A 38 -12.49 -9.38 -11.16
N VAL A 39 -11.45 -10.12 -11.55
CA VAL A 39 -11.52 -11.08 -12.66
C VAL A 39 -12.61 -12.12 -12.40
N GLU A 40 -12.62 -12.71 -11.20
CA GLU A 40 -13.56 -13.77 -10.83
C GLU A 40 -15.01 -13.30 -10.63
N LEU A 41 -15.21 -12.19 -9.91
CA LEU A 41 -16.54 -11.71 -9.52
C LEU A 41 -17.28 -10.97 -10.64
N LEU A 42 -16.52 -10.40 -11.58
CA LEU A 42 -17.05 -9.57 -12.66
C LEU A 42 -16.95 -10.26 -14.03
N ALA A 43 -16.46 -11.51 -14.06
CA ALA A 43 -16.16 -12.26 -15.28
C ALA A 43 -15.37 -11.40 -16.29
N ALA A 44 -14.37 -10.67 -15.79
CA ALA A 44 -13.53 -9.81 -16.61
C ALA A 44 -12.48 -10.65 -17.36
N ARG A 45 -11.97 -10.12 -18.47
CA ARG A 45 -10.82 -10.72 -19.16
C ARG A 45 -9.56 -10.56 -18.33
N ALA A 46 -9.41 -9.37 -17.76
CA ALA A 46 -8.29 -8.99 -16.93
C ALA A 46 -8.70 -7.82 -16.03
N ALA A 47 -7.96 -7.63 -14.96
CA ALA A 47 -8.04 -6.44 -14.12
C ALA A 47 -6.64 -6.01 -13.73
N GLY A 48 -6.46 -4.74 -13.41
CA GLY A 48 -5.17 -4.24 -12.98
C GLY A 48 -5.30 -3.05 -12.05
N VAL A 49 -4.35 -2.90 -11.14
CA VAL A 49 -4.31 -1.79 -10.20
C VAL A 49 -3.06 -0.97 -10.44
N MET A 50 -3.26 0.34 -10.51
CA MET A 50 -2.21 1.35 -10.57
C MET A 50 -2.26 2.17 -9.28
N VAL A 51 -1.18 2.13 -8.50
CA VAL A 51 -0.98 3.04 -7.37
C VAL A 51 -0.13 4.21 -7.83
N ILE A 52 -0.56 5.41 -7.48
CA ILE A 52 0.06 6.67 -7.88
C ILE A 52 0.55 7.39 -6.63
N ASP A 53 1.84 7.74 -6.64
CA ASP A 53 2.50 8.51 -5.59
C ASP A 53 3.27 9.67 -6.24
N ASP A 54 3.12 10.88 -5.68
CA ASP A 54 3.71 12.12 -6.22
C ASP A 54 3.55 12.30 -7.75
N GLY A 55 2.36 11.96 -8.27
CA GLY A 55 2.06 12.11 -9.69
C GLY A 55 2.80 11.11 -10.60
N ARG A 56 3.29 9.99 -10.04
CA ARG A 56 3.91 8.89 -10.81
C ARG A 56 3.29 7.56 -10.42
N ALA A 57 3.09 6.68 -11.41
CA ALA A 57 2.70 5.31 -11.14
C ALA A 57 3.87 4.57 -10.47
N VAL A 58 3.68 4.14 -9.22
CA VAL A 58 4.72 3.46 -8.42
C VAL A 58 4.53 1.95 -8.34
N THR A 59 3.29 1.48 -8.47
CA THR A 59 2.97 0.05 -8.44
C THR A 59 1.94 -0.27 -9.51
N LEU A 60 2.26 -1.23 -10.38
CA LEU A 60 1.35 -1.81 -11.35
C LEU A 60 1.21 -3.30 -11.05
N THR A 61 -0.01 -3.77 -10.88
CA THR A 61 -0.30 -5.20 -10.76
C THR A 61 -1.45 -5.58 -11.67
N GLY A 62 -1.43 -6.81 -12.19
CA GLY A 62 -2.40 -7.31 -13.15
C GLY A 62 -2.85 -8.71 -12.78
N SER A 63 -4.07 -9.03 -13.16
CA SER A 63 -4.66 -10.37 -13.08
C SER A 63 -5.42 -10.69 -14.37
N GLY A 64 -5.45 -11.95 -14.74
CA GLY A 64 -6.08 -12.49 -15.93
C GLY A 64 -5.48 -13.85 -16.31
N PRO A 65 -6.01 -14.53 -17.34
CA PRO A 65 -5.42 -15.77 -17.88
C PRO A 65 -3.96 -15.58 -18.26
N GLU A 66 -3.63 -14.37 -18.73
CA GLU A 66 -2.29 -13.88 -18.98
C GLU A 66 -2.15 -12.53 -18.25
N GLN A 67 -1.13 -12.40 -17.41
CA GLN A 67 -0.90 -11.20 -16.61
C GLN A 67 -0.34 -10.03 -17.45
N GLU A 68 0.46 -10.33 -18.47
CA GLU A 68 1.16 -9.32 -19.28
C GLU A 68 0.22 -8.35 -20.00
N PRO A 69 -0.89 -8.77 -20.65
CA PRO A 69 -1.85 -7.85 -21.23
C PRO A 69 -2.38 -6.79 -20.24
N ALA A 70 -2.65 -7.18 -18.99
CA ALA A 70 -3.11 -6.23 -17.98
C ALA A 70 -2.02 -5.20 -17.64
N LEU A 71 -0.79 -5.67 -17.44
CA LEU A 71 0.35 -4.81 -17.14
C LEU A 71 0.70 -3.88 -18.30
N ASP A 72 0.68 -4.38 -19.53
CA ASP A 72 0.90 -3.59 -20.73
C ASP A 72 -0.13 -2.46 -20.86
N LEU A 73 -1.41 -2.74 -20.60
CA LEU A 73 -2.46 -1.72 -20.61
C LEU A 73 -2.32 -0.70 -19.48
N LEU A 74 -1.81 -1.09 -18.31
CA LEU A 74 -1.49 -0.12 -17.26
C LEU A 74 -0.28 0.75 -17.64
N ARG A 75 0.74 0.17 -18.27
CA ARG A 75 1.93 0.90 -18.75
C ARG A 75 1.60 1.87 -19.88
N ALA A 76 0.68 1.51 -20.77
CA ALA A 76 0.18 2.35 -21.86
C ALA A 76 -0.49 3.66 -21.40
N GLN A 77 -0.75 3.76 -20.10
CA GLN A 77 -1.36 4.93 -19.48
C GLN A 77 -0.33 5.78 -18.75
N ALA A 78 0.98 5.55 -18.91
CA ALA A 78 2.02 6.28 -18.18
C ALA A 78 1.89 7.82 -18.30
N ASP A 79 1.53 8.30 -19.50
CA ASP A 79 1.40 9.72 -19.82
C ASP A 79 -0.05 10.22 -19.86
N GLY A 80 -0.98 9.45 -19.26
CA GLY A 80 -2.40 9.75 -19.24
C GLY A 80 -3.25 8.61 -19.81
N GLY A 81 -4.45 8.43 -19.25
CA GLY A 81 -5.30 7.30 -19.59
C GLY A 81 -6.53 7.18 -18.69
N PRO A 82 -7.40 6.19 -18.93
CA PRO A 82 -8.58 5.93 -18.11
C PRO A 82 -8.31 5.88 -16.60
N CYS A 83 -7.22 5.25 -16.17
CA CYS A 83 -6.78 5.17 -14.77
C CYS A 83 -6.37 6.54 -14.22
N TRP A 84 -5.68 7.36 -15.00
CA TRP A 84 -5.29 8.72 -14.58
C TRP A 84 -6.49 9.64 -14.47
N ASP A 85 -7.41 9.59 -15.43
CA ASP A 85 -8.63 10.39 -15.39
C ASP A 85 -9.49 10.01 -14.18
N CYS A 86 -9.57 8.71 -13.89
CA CYS A 86 -10.23 8.17 -12.71
C CYS A 86 -9.54 8.60 -11.41
N TYR A 87 -8.21 8.52 -11.35
CA TYR A 87 -7.40 8.95 -10.21
C TYR A 87 -7.57 10.45 -9.93
N ALA A 88 -7.39 11.29 -10.96
CA ALA A 88 -7.39 12.74 -10.86
C ALA A 88 -8.78 13.30 -10.50
N SER A 89 -9.84 12.74 -11.09
CA SER A 89 -11.22 13.11 -10.72
C SER A 89 -11.64 12.55 -9.38
N GLY A 90 -11.00 11.47 -8.91
CA GLY A 90 -11.47 10.68 -7.79
C GLY A 90 -12.85 10.08 -8.03
N GLN A 91 -13.32 9.97 -9.28
CA GLN A 91 -14.62 9.40 -9.65
C GLN A 91 -14.46 8.14 -10.49
N ALA A 92 -15.43 7.24 -10.40
CA ALA A 92 -15.45 6.06 -11.25
C ALA A 92 -15.64 6.48 -12.71
N LEU A 93 -14.79 5.96 -13.59
CA LEU A 93 -14.98 6.07 -15.03
C LEU A 93 -15.94 4.96 -15.45
N ALA A 94 -17.09 5.36 -16.00
CA ALA A 94 -18.08 4.42 -16.52
C ALA A 94 -17.49 3.53 -17.64
N PRO A 95 -18.09 2.36 -17.92
CA PRO A 95 -17.65 1.49 -19.00
C PRO A 95 -17.60 2.20 -20.34
N VAL A 96 -16.41 2.25 -20.92
CA VAL A 96 -16.14 2.85 -22.23
C VAL A 96 -15.86 1.76 -23.23
N SER A 97 -16.38 1.91 -24.45
CA SER A 97 -15.97 1.06 -25.57
C SER A 97 -14.65 1.54 -26.15
N VAL A 98 -13.66 0.65 -26.18
CA VAL A 98 -12.29 0.97 -26.59
C VAL A 98 -12.22 1.43 -28.05
N GLY A 99 -13.05 0.86 -28.93
CA GLY A 99 -13.09 1.23 -30.35
C GLY A 99 -13.92 2.48 -30.67
N ALA A 100 -14.53 3.13 -29.69
CA ALA A 100 -15.32 4.33 -29.94
C ALA A 100 -14.43 5.55 -30.21
N ALA A 101 -14.83 6.40 -31.17
CA ALA A 101 -14.02 7.54 -31.61
C ALA A 101 -13.64 8.50 -30.46
N HIS A 102 -14.52 8.71 -29.48
CA HIS A 102 -14.22 9.55 -28.31
C HIS A 102 -13.15 8.93 -27.41
N ALA A 103 -13.14 7.61 -27.24
CA ALA A 103 -12.13 6.91 -26.46
C ALA A 103 -10.78 6.91 -27.20
N ALA A 104 -10.80 6.65 -28.51
CA ALA A 104 -9.61 6.67 -29.35
C ALA A 104 -8.96 8.06 -29.45
N GLY A 105 -9.77 9.12 -29.51
CA GLY A 105 -9.26 10.50 -29.51
C GLY A 105 -8.71 10.95 -28.17
N ARG A 106 -9.28 10.47 -27.05
CA ARG A 106 -8.86 10.86 -25.70
C ARG A 106 -7.69 10.03 -25.16
N TRP A 107 -7.64 8.74 -25.47
CA TRP A 107 -6.62 7.80 -24.99
C TRP A 107 -6.08 6.92 -26.14
N PRO A 108 -5.36 7.52 -27.11
CA PRO A 108 -4.95 6.83 -28.33
C PRO A 108 -4.04 5.62 -28.07
N GLU A 109 -3.01 5.77 -27.23
CA GLU A 109 -2.08 4.67 -26.94
C GLU A 109 -2.77 3.52 -26.19
N PHE A 110 -3.56 3.85 -25.16
CA PHE A 110 -4.34 2.86 -24.41
C PHE A 110 -5.30 2.09 -25.33
N THR A 111 -6.05 2.79 -26.18
CA THR A 111 -7.05 2.15 -27.05
C THR A 111 -6.42 1.27 -28.11
N GLU A 112 -5.30 1.71 -28.70
CA GLU A 112 -4.53 0.90 -29.63
C GLU A 112 -4.06 -0.42 -29.00
N ARG A 113 -3.42 -0.37 -27.82
CA ARG A 113 -2.96 -1.58 -27.13
C ARG A 113 -4.12 -2.45 -26.65
N ALA A 114 -5.21 -1.85 -26.17
CA ALA A 114 -6.40 -2.57 -25.72
C ALA A 114 -7.02 -3.41 -26.85
N LEU A 115 -7.12 -2.85 -28.07
CA LEU A 115 -7.61 -3.59 -29.23
C LEU A 115 -6.69 -4.75 -29.62
N ARG A 116 -5.35 -4.57 -29.56
CA ARG A 116 -4.38 -5.66 -29.81
C ARG A 116 -4.54 -6.83 -28.83
N HIS A 117 -4.89 -6.53 -27.58
CA HIS A 117 -5.14 -7.53 -26.53
C HIS A 117 -6.56 -8.10 -26.52
N GLY A 118 -7.41 -7.73 -27.49
CA GLY A 118 -8.80 -8.19 -27.60
C GLY A 118 -9.75 -7.59 -26.55
N VAL A 119 -9.40 -6.44 -25.99
CA VAL A 119 -10.23 -5.70 -25.02
C VAL A 119 -11.18 -4.78 -25.77
N GLY A 120 -12.49 -5.07 -25.67
CA GLY A 120 -13.54 -4.29 -26.34
C GLY A 120 -14.14 -3.18 -25.47
N SER A 121 -14.05 -3.34 -24.14
CA SER A 121 -14.49 -2.32 -23.18
C SER A 121 -13.64 -2.33 -21.91
N ALA A 122 -13.55 -1.17 -21.28
CA ALA A 122 -12.86 -0.98 -20.01
C ALA A 122 -13.60 0.01 -19.12
N PHE A 123 -13.48 -0.14 -17.81
CA PHE A 123 -13.88 0.87 -16.84
C PHE A 123 -12.83 0.97 -15.74
N ALA A 124 -12.86 2.06 -14.99
CA ALA A 124 -11.94 2.26 -13.87
C ALA A 124 -12.68 2.77 -12.64
N VAL A 125 -12.25 2.33 -11.46
CA VAL A 125 -12.72 2.83 -10.17
C VAL A 125 -11.53 3.31 -9.34
N PRO A 126 -11.66 4.44 -8.63
CA PRO A 126 -10.56 4.97 -7.83
C PRO A 126 -10.36 4.12 -6.57
N LEU A 127 -9.10 3.90 -6.20
CA LEU A 127 -8.74 3.38 -4.87
C LEU A 127 -8.73 4.55 -3.90
N ARG A 128 -9.78 4.70 -3.09
CA ARG A 128 -9.91 5.82 -2.14
C ARG A 128 -9.76 5.34 -0.70
N GLY A 129 -8.88 5.97 0.05
CA GLY A 129 -8.72 5.68 1.48
C GLY A 129 -8.50 6.97 2.24
N HIS A 130 -9.21 7.18 3.36
CA HIS A 130 -8.96 8.30 4.28
C HIS A 130 -8.92 9.69 3.61
N GLY A 131 -9.86 9.96 2.70
CA GLY A 131 -10.00 11.27 2.04
C GLY A 131 -8.99 11.54 0.91
N ARG A 132 -8.17 10.56 0.52
CA ARG A 132 -7.26 10.67 -0.64
C ARG A 132 -7.49 9.53 -1.63
N THR A 133 -7.21 9.79 -2.91
CA THR A 133 -7.14 8.77 -3.94
C THR A 133 -5.71 8.24 -4.01
N LEU A 134 -5.53 6.93 -3.82
CA LEU A 134 -4.24 6.24 -3.84
C LEU A 134 -3.87 5.78 -5.26
N GLY A 135 -4.85 5.67 -6.16
CA GLY A 135 -4.67 5.07 -7.47
C GLY A 135 -6.00 4.73 -8.14
N ALA A 136 -5.96 3.81 -9.10
CA ALA A 136 -7.14 3.32 -9.81
C ALA A 136 -7.05 1.81 -10.09
N LEU A 137 -8.20 1.14 -10.00
CA LEU A 137 -8.42 -0.23 -10.44
C LEU A 137 -9.09 -0.15 -11.81
N ALA A 138 -8.46 -0.73 -12.83
CA ALA A 138 -9.04 -0.92 -14.14
C ALA A 138 -9.54 -2.35 -14.31
N VAL A 139 -10.68 -2.48 -14.99
CA VAL A 139 -11.27 -3.76 -15.36
C VAL A 139 -11.43 -3.80 -16.88
N PHE A 140 -10.89 -4.84 -17.50
CA PHE A 140 -10.84 -5.03 -18.95
C PHE A 140 -11.73 -6.20 -19.36
N ARG A 141 -12.56 -6.00 -20.38
CA ARG A 141 -13.50 -7.02 -20.87
C ARG A 141 -13.29 -7.33 -22.33
N SER A 142 -13.35 -8.63 -22.66
CA SER A 142 -13.49 -9.09 -24.03
C SER A 142 -14.82 -8.63 -24.61
N GLY A 143 -14.86 -8.38 -25.92
CA GLY A 143 -16.10 -8.12 -26.66
C GLY A 143 -15.82 -7.46 -27.99
N PRO A 144 -16.75 -7.55 -28.97
CA PRO A 144 -16.64 -6.78 -30.20
C PRO A 144 -16.61 -5.28 -29.86
N ALA A 145 -15.74 -4.53 -30.55
CA ALA A 145 -15.69 -3.08 -30.42
C ALA A 145 -17.10 -2.49 -30.64
N GLY A 146 -17.60 -1.71 -29.68
CA GLY A 146 -18.85 -0.96 -29.80
C GLY A 146 -20.03 -1.38 -28.92
N HIS A 147 -19.98 -2.48 -28.14
CA HIS A 147 -21.12 -2.88 -27.29
C HIS A 147 -20.73 -3.14 -25.82
N PRO A 148 -20.78 -2.12 -24.93
CA PRO A 148 -20.75 -2.36 -23.50
C PRO A 148 -21.96 -3.20 -23.07
N ARG A 149 -21.75 -4.15 -22.16
CA ARG A 149 -22.80 -5.06 -21.69
C ARG A 149 -23.90 -4.26 -20.94
N PRO A 150 -25.21 -4.56 -21.12
CA PRO A 150 -26.30 -3.80 -20.48
C PRO A 150 -26.23 -3.74 -18.93
N ASP A 151 -25.62 -4.74 -18.29
CA ASP A 151 -25.56 -4.88 -16.82
C ASP A 151 -24.27 -4.34 -16.19
N ALA A 152 -23.58 -3.38 -16.82
CA ALA A 152 -22.26 -2.95 -16.36
C ALA A 152 -22.27 -2.04 -15.11
N VAL A 153 -23.39 -1.40 -14.78
CA VAL A 153 -23.51 -0.50 -13.61
C VAL A 153 -23.38 -1.24 -12.26
N PRO A 154 -24.03 -2.41 -12.05
CA PRO A 154 -23.76 -3.26 -10.89
C PRO A 154 -22.29 -3.65 -10.73
N ASP A 155 -21.57 -3.88 -11.82
CA ASP A 155 -20.18 -4.35 -11.77
C ASP A 155 -19.19 -3.26 -11.38
N VAL A 156 -19.41 -2.01 -11.83
CA VAL A 156 -18.65 -0.85 -11.36
C VAL A 156 -18.80 -0.69 -9.85
N ARG A 157 -20.00 -0.87 -9.31
CA ARG A 157 -20.23 -0.78 -7.86
C ARG A 157 -19.52 -1.90 -7.09
N VAL A 158 -19.54 -3.13 -7.59
CA VAL A 158 -18.81 -4.24 -6.95
C VAL A 158 -17.30 -3.99 -6.98
N ALA A 159 -16.76 -3.53 -8.11
CA ALA A 159 -15.35 -3.14 -8.21
C ALA A 159 -15.01 -2.01 -7.22
N GLN A 160 -15.87 -0.99 -7.10
CA GLN A 160 -15.66 0.11 -6.16
C GLN A 160 -15.64 -0.38 -4.72
N VAL A 161 -16.57 -1.25 -4.31
CA VAL A 161 -16.62 -1.80 -2.95
C VAL A 161 -15.34 -2.56 -2.61
N LEU A 162 -14.81 -3.36 -3.54
CA LEU A 162 -13.55 -4.08 -3.37
C LEU A 162 -12.35 -3.12 -3.31
N ALA A 163 -12.33 -2.10 -4.17
CA ALA A 163 -11.29 -1.07 -4.19
C ALA A 163 -11.27 -0.25 -2.89
N ASP A 164 -12.43 0.13 -2.37
CA ASP A 164 -12.59 0.85 -1.11
C ASP A 164 -12.13 0.00 0.08
N GLY A 165 -12.55 -1.26 0.14
CA GLY A 165 -12.11 -2.19 1.19
C GLY A 165 -10.59 -2.37 1.21
N THR A 166 -10.00 -2.53 0.03
CA THR A 166 -8.54 -2.68 -0.12
C THR A 166 -7.80 -1.39 0.24
N ALA A 167 -8.30 -0.22 -0.19
CA ALA A 167 -7.70 1.07 0.14
C ALA A 167 -7.77 1.39 1.64
N LEU A 168 -8.86 0.99 2.31
CA LEU A 168 -8.97 1.08 3.77
C LEU A 168 -7.95 0.17 4.47
N GLY A 169 -7.82 -1.09 4.03
CA GLY A 169 -6.84 -2.03 4.54
C GLY A 169 -5.39 -1.51 4.40
N LEU A 170 -5.03 -1.02 3.23
CA LEU A 170 -3.71 -0.40 2.97
C LEU A 170 -3.44 0.79 3.91
N GLY A 171 -4.44 1.66 4.09
CA GLY A 171 -4.32 2.80 5.00
C GLY A 171 -4.20 2.39 6.47
N ASN A 172 -4.89 1.33 6.89
CA ASN A 172 -4.78 0.80 8.24
C ASN A 172 -3.40 0.19 8.51
N HIS A 173 -2.86 -0.55 7.54
CA HIS A 173 -1.51 -1.11 7.63
C HIS A 173 -0.44 -0.02 7.78
N ASP A 174 -0.44 1.00 6.91
CA ASP A 174 0.54 2.11 6.99
C ASP A 174 0.48 2.82 8.35
N ARG A 175 -0.73 3.08 8.87
CA ARG A 175 -0.92 3.67 10.21
C ARG A 175 -0.40 2.76 11.32
N TYR A 176 -0.72 1.47 11.26
CA TYR A 176 -0.26 0.49 12.24
C TYR A 176 1.27 0.38 12.25
N ALA A 177 1.89 0.27 11.08
CA ALA A 177 3.34 0.23 10.92
C ALA A 177 4.01 1.48 11.52
N ARG A 178 3.51 2.68 11.19
CA ARG A 178 4.02 3.94 11.76
C ARG A 178 3.88 4.00 13.28
N CYS A 179 2.73 3.59 13.81
CA CYS A 179 2.50 3.53 15.25
C CYS A 179 3.47 2.55 15.94
N ARG A 180 3.67 1.35 15.37
CA ARG A 180 4.63 0.36 15.89
C ARG A 180 6.05 0.89 15.89
N THR A 181 6.50 1.51 14.79
CA THR A 181 7.83 2.11 14.71
C THR A 181 8.01 3.20 15.76
N ARG A 182 7.04 4.10 15.91
CA ARG A 182 7.10 5.19 16.90
C ARG A 182 7.07 4.66 18.34
N ALA A 183 6.27 3.64 18.63
CA ALA A 183 6.23 3.00 19.93
C ALA A 183 7.56 2.31 20.26
N GLY A 184 8.18 1.62 19.28
CA GLY A 184 9.50 1.02 19.44
C GLY A 184 10.59 2.05 19.74
N GLN A 185 10.61 3.16 18.99
CA GLN A 185 11.53 4.28 19.23
C GLN A 185 11.36 4.90 20.62
N LEU A 186 10.10 5.08 21.07
CA LEU A 186 9.81 5.59 22.41
C LEU A 186 10.27 4.60 23.49
N GLN A 187 10.00 3.31 23.32
CA GLN A 187 10.42 2.27 24.26
C GLN A 187 11.94 2.18 24.36
N GLU A 188 12.65 2.30 23.24
CA GLU A 188 14.11 2.34 23.21
C GLU A 188 14.65 3.57 23.95
N ALA A 189 14.09 4.75 23.69
CA ALA A 189 14.48 5.98 24.37
C ALA A 189 14.22 5.93 25.89
N LEU A 190 13.09 5.39 26.32
CA LEU A 190 12.76 5.21 27.75
C LEU A 190 13.72 4.21 28.42
N SER A 191 13.98 3.08 27.76
CA SER A 191 14.92 2.08 28.25
C SER A 191 16.34 2.65 28.38
N SER A 192 16.75 3.47 27.41
CA SER A 192 18.04 4.16 27.46
C SER A 192 18.12 5.15 28.63
N ARG A 193 17.08 5.93 28.85
CA ARG A 193 17.03 6.88 29.97
C ARG A 193 17.16 6.16 31.31
N VAL A 194 16.47 5.03 31.51
CA VAL A 194 16.58 4.22 32.74
C VAL A 194 18.03 3.76 32.95
N ARG A 195 18.68 3.21 31.92
CA ARG A 195 20.08 2.78 32.02
C ARG A 195 21.04 3.92 32.34
N ILE A 196 20.84 5.09 31.71
CA ILE A 196 21.65 6.28 31.96
C ILE A 196 21.48 6.74 33.41
N GLU A 197 20.25 6.80 33.94
CA GLU A 197 20.02 7.17 35.34
C GLU A 197 20.62 6.16 36.33
N GLN A 198 20.55 4.86 36.03
CA GLN A 198 21.21 3.82 36.83
C GLN A 198 22.73 3.98 36.82
N ALA A 199 23.34 4.19 35.64
CA ALA A 199 24.78 4.40 35.51
C ALA A 199 25.24 5.65 36.25
N LYS A 200 24.49 6.76 36.17
CA LYS A 200 24.76 7.99 36.92
C LYS A 200 24.79 7.72 38.43
N GLY A 201 23.79 7.01 38.96
CA GLY A 201 23.72 6.66 40.37
C GLY A 201 24.87 5.76 40.82
N MET A 202 25.22 4.74 40.03
CA MET A 202 26.34 3.84 40.33
C MET A 202 27.69 4.57 40.37
N LEU A 203 27.94 5.47 39.42
CA LEU A 203 29.19 6.23 39.38
C LEU A 203 29.26 7.29 40.50
N ALA A 204 28.15 7.97 40.78
CA ALA A 204 28.07 8.95 41.86
C ALA A 204 28.39 8.31 43.22
N GLU A 205 27.83 7.13 43.51
CA GLU A 205 28.12 6.37 44.71
C GLU A 205 29.59 5.91 44.76
N ARG A 206 30.08 5.27 43.70
CA ARG A 206 31.43 4.72 43.63
C ARG A 206 32.54 5.78 43.80
N TRP A 207 32.34 6.96 43.21
CA TRP A 207 33.31 8.05 43.27
C TRP A 207 33.04 9.04 44.41
N ASN A 208 32.01 8.81 45.22
CA ASN A 208 31.56 9.71 46.28
C ASN A 208 31.41 11.16 45.79
N THR A 209 30.68 11.34 44.68
CA THR A 209 30.48 12.62 43.99
C THR A 209 29.00 12.88 43.71
N ASP A 210 28.66 14.07 43.24
CA ASP A 210 27.30 14.39 42.86
C ASP A 210 26.90 13.74 41.51
N VAL A 211 25.58 13.60 41.32
CA VAL A 211 25.01 12.93 40.14
C VAL A 211 25.30 13.68 38.84
N ASP A 212 25.50 15.01 38.89
CA ASP A 212 25.78 15.84 37.72
C ASP A 212 27.24 15.70 37.26
N ALA A 213 28.19 15.63 38.21
CA ALA A 213 29.59 15.34 37.99
C ALA A 213 29.77 13.93 37.41
N ALA A 214 29.08 12.93 37.97
CA ALA A 214 29.06 11.57 37.43
C ALA A 214 28.51 11.53 35.99
N PHE A 215 27.44 12.28 35.71
CA PHE A 215 26.88 12.37 34.37
C PHE A 215 27.80 13.09 33.37
N ALA A 216 28.50 14.14 33.82
CA ALA A 216 29.48 14.85 33.02
C ALA A 216 30.63 13.92 32.58
N ALA A 217 31.15 13.11 33.51
CA ALA A 217 32.17 12.11 33.22
C ALA A 217 31.68 11.03 32.25
N LEU A 218 30.47 10.49 32.47
CA LEU A 218 29.84 9.51 31.57
C LEU A 218 29.72 10.06 30.13
N ARG A 219 29.29 11.32 29.98
CA ARG A 219 29.22 12.00 28.67
C ARG A 219 30.60 12.26 28.06
N GLN A 220 31.57 12.65 28.88
CA GLN A 220 32.93 12.91 28.41
C GLN A 220 33.57 11.64 27.87
N TYR A 221 33.39 10.52 28.57
CA TYR A 221 33.85 9.22 28.10
C TYR A 221 33.16 8.82 26.80
N ALA A 222 31.83 8.89 26.74
CA ALA A 222 31.07 8.57 25.53
C ALA A 222 31.57 9.37 24.31
N ARG A 223 31.81 10.67 24.48
CA ARG A 223 32.37 11.54 23.43
C ARG A 223 33.80 11.17 23.04
N ARG A 224 34.68 10.98 24.01
CA ARG A 224 36.10 10.61 23.77
C ARG A 224 36.22 9.31 22.97
N HIS A 225 35.33 8.36 23.25
CA HIS A 225 35.30 7.05 22.60
C HIS A 225 34.34 6.95 21.41
N ARG A 226 33.65 8.05 21.03
CA ARG A 226 32.64 8.08 19.96
C ARG A 226 31.57 7.00 20.09
N LEU A 227 31.15 6.72 21.33
CA LEU A 227 30.12 5.72 21.63
C LEU A 227 28.78 6.41 21.94
N PRO A 228 27.64 5.78 21.60
CA PRO A 228 26.35 6.21 22.11
C PRO A 228 26.36 6.21 23.64
N LEU A 229 25.78 7.24 24.25
CA LEU A 229 25.73 7.38 25.71
C LEU A 229 25.05 6.18 26.38
N ASP A 230 23.99 5.64 25.76
CA ASP A 230 23.31 4.43 26.20
C ASP A 230 24.25 3.22 26.30
N ARG A 231 25.17 3.08 25.35
CA ARG A 231 26.11 1.96 25.31
C ARG A 231 27.13 2.06 26.45
N VAL A 232 27.58 3.27 26.76
CA VAL A 232 28.46 3.51 27.91
C VAL A 232 27.71 3.26 29.21
N ALA A 233 26.49 3.78 29.34
CA ALA A 233 25.64 3.54 30.50
C ALA A 233 25.40 2.05 30.73
N ARG A 234 25.08 1.29 29.66
CA ARG A 234 24.96 -0.16 29.73
C ARG A 234 26.25 -0.83 30.21
N ALA A 235 27.40 -0.43 29.69
CA ALA A 235 28.68 -1.01 30.09
C ALA A 235 29.02 -0.75 31.57
N VAL A 236 28.63 0.42 32.10
CA VAL A 236 28.74 0.74 33.54
C VAL A 236 27.83 -0.15 34.37
N VAL A 237 26.55 -0.27 33.97
CA VAL A 237 25.57 -1.12 34.66
C VAL A 237 25.98 -2.59 34.67
N GLU A 238 26.53 -3.07 33.55
CA GLU A 238 27.05 -4.45 33.39
C GLU A 238 28.44 -4.65 34.02
N ARG A 239 29.07 -3.59 34.55
CA ARG A 239 30.46 -3.60 35.07
C ARG A 239 31.49 -4.09 34.05
N ALA A 240 31.22 -3.86 32.77
CA ALA A 240 32.08 -4.24 31.65
C ALA A 240 33.16 -3.19 31.32
N VAL A 241 33.03 -1.99 31.90
CA VAL A 241 34.01 -0.90 31.78
C VAL A 241 34.20 -0.30 33.16
N ASP A 242 35.46 -0.22 33.62
CA ASP A 242 35.83 0.62 34.76
C ASP A 242 36.05 2.04 34.23
N LEU A 243 35.10 2.92 34.57
CA LEU A 243 35.27 4.36 34.48
C LEU A 243 35.99 4.88 35.74
#